data_AF-A0A1N6UT85-F1
#
_entry.id   AF-A0A1N6UT85-F1
#
_cell.length_a   1.000
_cell.length_b   1.000
_cell.length_c   1.000
_cell.angle_alpha   90.00
_cell.angle_beta   90.00
_cell.angle_gamma   90.00
#
_symmetry.space_group_name_H-M   'P 1'
#
loop_
_entity.id
_entity.type
_entity.pdbx_description
1 polymer ?
#
loop_
_entity_poly.entity_id
_entity_poly.type
_entity_poly.pdbx_seq_one_letter_code
_entity_poly.pdbx_strand_id
1 'polypeptide(L)' 'MAACTTSGNASPILADGGIFPGVVVAMELFGVSAHVRDVCERLAADGYLALAPDLYHRDAPGIELPHDAAGRERGF' A
#
# COMPACT_ATOMS: atom_id res chain seq x y z
N MET A 1 10.98 13.62 -6.39
CA MET A 1 10.93 12.15 -6.51
C MET A 1 9.57 11.69 -5.99
N ALA A 2 8.81 10.91 -6.76
CA ALA A 2 7.48 10.47 -6.34
C ALA A 2 7.58 9.51 -5.14
N ALA A 3 6.57 9.52 -4.28
CA ALA A 3 6.61 8.85 -2.97
C ALA A 3 5.58 7.72 -2.87
N CYS A 4 5.97 6.61 -2.24
CA CYS A 4 5.11 5.49 -1.84
C CYS A 4 4.76 5.64 -0.35
N THR A 5 3.48 5.50 0.04
CA THR A 5 3.07 5.47 1.46
C THR A 5 2.04 4.37 1.72
N THR A 6 2.22 3.64 2.83
CA THR A 6 1.44 2.44 3.19
C THR A 6 0.80 2.50 4.57
N SER A 7 0.62 3.68 5.17
CA SER A 7 -0.09 3.82 6.46
C SER A 7 -0.62 5.23 6.65
N GLY A 8 -1.79 5.34 7.29
CA GLY A 8 -2.62 6.54 7.43
C GLY A 8 -2.06 7.71 8.26
N ASN A 9 -0.74 7.88 8.36
CA ASN A 9 -0.12 9.02 9.07
C ASN A 9 1.05 9.70 8.33
N ALA A 10 1.47 9.24 7.16
CA ALA A 10 2.40 10.00 6.35
C ALA A 10 1.62 10.97 5.45
N SER A 11 1.63 12.26 5.79
CA SER A 11 1.25 13.29 4.83
C SER A 11 2.05 13.06 3.53
N PRO A 12 1.44 13.09 2.34
CA PRO A 12 2.16 12.99 1.07
C PRO A 12 2.88 14.31 0.79
N ILE A 13 3.66 14.81 1.75
CA ILE A 13 4.57 15.93 1.54
C ILE A 13 5.71 15.41 0.68
N LEU A 14 5.50 15.48 -0.62
CA LEU A 14 6.51 15.20 -1.62
C LEU A 14 7.69 16.13 -1.33
N ALA A 15 8.90 15.57 -1.27
CA ALA A 15 10.11 16.30 -0.89
C ALA A 15 10.36 17.56 -1.76
N ASP A 16 9.76 17.61 -2.94
CA ASP A 16 9.92 18.65 -3.95
C ASP A 16 8.62 19.45 -4.23
N GLY A 17 7.52 19.20 -3.49
CA GLY A 17 6.28 19.98 -3.60
C GLY A 17 5.56 19.90 -4.97
N GLY A 18 5.97 18.99 -5.84
CA GLY A 18 5.36 18.78 -7.16
C GLY A 18 3.95 18.20 -7.09
N ILE A 19 3.14 18.40 -8.14
CA ILE A 19 1.85 17.75 -8.30
C ILE A 19 2.04 16.51 -9.19
N PHE A 20 1.66 15.33 -8.70
CA PHE A 20 1.78 14.07 -9.43
C PHE A 20 0.40 13.43 -9.63
N PRO A 21 0.19 12.64 -10.69
CA PRO A 21 -1.01 11.81 -10.80
C PRO A 21 -1.06 10.80 -9.64
N GLY A 22 -2.17 10.79 -8.91
CA GLY A 22 -2.38 9.90 -7.77
C GLY A 22 -2.95 8.54 -8.18
N VAL A 23 -2.45 7.47 -7.55
CA VAL A 23 -2.94 6.10 -7.73
C VAL A 23 -3.20 5.48 -6.36
N VAL A 24 -4.40 4.92 -6.18
CA VAL A 24 -4.76 4.12 -5.00
C VAL A 24 -4.62 2.65 -5.35
N VAL A 25 -3.76 1.94 -4.64
CA VAL A 25 -3.51 0.51 -4.85
C VAL A 25 -4.34 -0.29 -3.84
N ALA A 26 -5.34 -1.02 -4.34
CA ALA A 26 -6.12 -1.93 -3.49
C ALA A 26 -5.27 -3.16 -3.15
N MET A 27 -5.17 -3.48 -1.86
CA MET A 27 -4.41 -4.64 -1.39
C MET A 27 -5.11 -5.96 -1.74
N GLU A 28 -4.33 -7.03 -1.82
CA GLU A 28 -4.82 -8.39 -1.95
C GLU A 28 -5.33 -8.96 -0.62
N LEU A 29 -5.79 -10.22 -0.62
CA LEU A 29 -6.28 -10.94 0.57
C LEU A 29 -5.29 -10.92 1.75
N PHE A 30 -3.99 -10.83 1.47
CA PHE A 30 -2.95 -10.95 2.48
C PHE A 30 -2.58 -9.64 3.18
N GLY A 31 -3.35 -8.56 2.96
CA GLY A 31 -3.05 -7.25 3.52
C GLY A 31 -2.06 -6.45 2.67
N VAL A 32 -1.48 -5.39 3.23
CA VAL A 32 -0.47 -4.55 2.55
C VAL A 32 0.90 -5.25 2.58
N SER A 33 0.98 -6.35 1.83
CA SER A 33 2.13 -7.25 1.75
C SER A 33 3.36 -6.60 1.11
N ALA A 34 4.51 -7.29 1.19
CA ALA A 34 5.69 -6.92 0.41
C ALA A 34 5.41 -6.78 -1.10
N HIS A 35 4.48 -7.57 -1.65
CA HIS A 35 4.09 -7.48 -3.05
C HIS A 35 3.32 -6.19 -3.34
N VAL A 36 2.35 -5.80 -2.48
CA VAL A 36 1.61 -4.54 -2.62
C VAL A 36 2.57 -3.34 -2.52
N ARG A 37 3.55 -3.40 -1.62
CA ARG A 37 4.60 -2.36 -1.49
C ARG A 37 5.44 -2.24 -2.76
N ASP A 38 5.88 -3.37 -3.35
CA ASP A 38 6.61 -3.40 -4.62
C ASP A 38 5.80 -2.75 -5.77
N VAL A 39 4.49 -2.99 -5.84
CA VAL A 39 3.62 -2.32 -6.82
C VAL A 39 3.61 -0.80 -6.63
N CYS A 40 3.49 -0.32 -5.39
CA CYS A 40 3.55 1.11 -5.10
C CYS A 40 4.91 1.73 -5.47
N GLU A 41 6.03 1.05 -5.16
CA GLU A 41 7.38 1.51 -5.52
C GLU A 41 7.56 1.63 -7.05
N ARG A 42 7.03 0.66 -7.81
CA ARG A 42 7.08 0.69 -9.28
C ARG A 42 6.26 1.84 -9.85
N LEU A 43 5.06 2.08 -9.32
CA LEU A 43 4.25 3.24 -9.70
C LEU A 43 4.95 4.57 -9.37
N ALA A 44 5.62 4.64 -8.21
CA ALA A 44 6.42 5.82 -7.86
C ALA A 44 7.61 6.02 -8.82
N ALA A 45 8.30 4.95 -9.21
CA ALA A 45 9.36 5.00 -10.22
C ALA A 45 8.86 5.50 -11.58
N ASP A 46 7.62 5.18 -11.93
CA ASP A 46 6.95 5.62 -13.16
C ASP A 46 6.37 7.07 -13.08
N GLY A 47 6.56 7.77 -11.95
CA GLY A 47 6.16 9.16 -11.77
C GLY A 47 4.77 9.37 -11.18
N TYR A 48 4.19 8.35 -10.55
CA TYR A 48 2.90 8.44 -9.86
C TYR A 48 3.06 8.62 -8.35
N LEU A 49 2.14 9.34 -7.71
CA LEU A 49 1.97 9.27 -6.26
C LEU A 49 1.12 8.03 -5.92
N ALA A 50 1.75 6.97 -5.41
CA ALA A 50 1.08 5.72 -5.10
C ALA A 50 0.81 5.57 -3.60
N LEU A 51 -0.43 5.20 -3.24
CA LEU A 51 -0.84 4.95 -1.86
C LEU A 51 -1.60 3.63 -1.76
N ALA A 52 -1.18 2.76 -0.84
CA ALA A 52 -1.89 1.54 -0.50
C ALA A 52 -2.56 1.69 0.88
N PRO A 53 -3.89 1.85 0.95
CA PRO A 53 -4.58 1.92 2.23
C PRO A 53 -4.68 0.53 2.86
N ASP A 54 -4.55 0.48 4.19
CA ASP A 54 -4.87 -0.71 4.97
C ASP A 54 -6.39 -0.90 5.02
N LEU A 55 -6.92 -1.80 4.19
CA LEU A 55 -8.36 -2.08 4.17
C LEU A 55 -8.81 -2.94 5.37
N TYR A 56 -7.87 -3.55 6.11
CA TYR A 56 -8.14 -4.34 7.32
C TYR A 56 -8.10 -3.54 8.62
N HIS A 57 -7.92 -2.21 8.54
CA HIS A 57 -7.85 -1.32 9.71
C HIS A 57 -9.03 -1.45 10.70
N ARG A 58 -10.18 -1.99 10.28
CA ARG A 58 -11.33 -2.25 11.16
C ARG A 58 -11.19 -3.51 12.01
N ASP A 59 -10.48 -4.51 11.50
CA ASP A 59 -10.24 -5.77 12.19
C ASP A 59 -9.00 -5.63 13.11
N ALA A 60 -7.88 -5.22 12.53
CA ALA A 60 -6.68 -4.79 13.25
C ALA A 60 -5.77 -3.96 12.33
N PRO A 61 -4.98 -3.01 12.87
CA PRO A 61 -4.01 -2.27 12.08
C PRO A 61 -2.85 -3.17 11.62
N GLY A 62 -2.47 -3.05 10.36
CA GLY A 62 -1.24 -3.66 9.82
C GLY A 62 -1.31 -5.18 9.68
N ILE A 63 -2.48 -5.74 9.40
CA ILE A 63 -2.62 -7.17 9.11
C ILE A 63 -1.81 -7.50 7.84
N GLU A 64 -0.87 -8.43 7.98
CA GLU A 64 -0.16 -9.08 6.88
C GLU A 64 -0.24 -10.60 7.09
N LEU A 65 -0.81 -11.32 6.12
CA LEU A 65 -1.07 -12.76 6.20
C LEU A 65 -0.03 -13.56 5.40
N PRO A 66 0.28 -14.81 5.80
CA PRO A 66 1.14 -15.68 5.01
C PRO A 66 0.47 -16.07 3.69
N HIS A 67 1.26 -16.23 2.62
CA HIS A 67 0.76 -16.63 1.30
C HIS A 67 0.59 -18.15 1.20
N ASP A 68 -0.21 -18.72 2.10
CA ASP A 68 -0.45 -20.16 2.19
C ASP A 68 -1.94 -20.48 2.46
N ALA A 69 -2.23 -21.74 2.77
CA ALA A 69 -3.60 -22.16 3.07
C ALA A 69 -4.16 -21.48 4.33
N ALA A 70 -3.35 -21.29 5.37
CA ALA A 70 -3.78 -20.69 6.63
C ALA A 70 -4.07 -19.19 6.46
N GLY A 71 -3.25 -18.49 5.66
CA GLY A 71 -3.51 -17.09 5.32
C GLY A 71 -4.79 -16.92 4.50
N ARG A 72 -5.05 -17.81 3.54
CA ARG A 72 -6.31 -17.78 2.78
C ARG A 72 -7.52 -18.03 3.68
N GLU A 73 -7.46 -19.02 4.58
CA GLU A 73 -8.54 -19.31 5.52
C GLU A 73 -8.84 -18.14 6.45
N ARG A 74 -7.81 -17.43 6.93
CA ARG A 74 -7.99 -16.25 7.80
C ARG A 74 -8.50 -15.00 7.08
N GLY A 75 -8.21 -14.85 5.78
CA GLY A 75 -8.56 -13.67 5.00
C GLY A 75 -9.99 -13.70 4.44
N PHE A 76 -10.62 -14.87 4.40
CA PHE A 76 -12.02 -15.08 4.03
C PHE A 76 -12.92 -15.11 5.26
#